data_AF-A0A520D358-F1
#
_entry.id   AF-A0A520D358-F1
#
_cell.length_a   1.000
_cell.length_b   1.000
_cell.length_c   1.000
_cell.angle_alpha   90.00
_cell.angle_beta   90.00
_cell.angle_gamma   90.00
#
_symmetry.space_group_name_H-M   'P 1'
#
loop_
_entity.id
_entity.type
_entity.pdbx_description
1 polymer ?
#
loop_
_entity_poly.entity_id
_entity_poly.type
_entity_poly.pdbx_seq_one_letter_code
_entity_poly.pdbx_strand_id
1 'polypeptide(L)' 'MTRPLDGITVVSLEHAIAAPFCTRQLADLGARVIKVERP' A
#
# COMPACT_ATOMS: atom_id res chain seq x y z
N MET A 1 -14.48 8.26 10.68
CA MET A 1 -13.88 9.44 10.01
C MET A 1 -13.29 8.97 8.70
N THR A 2 -13.61 9.63 7.60
CA THR A 2 -13.07 9.30 6.27
C THR A 2 -11.58 9.63 6.21
N ARG A 3 -10.73 8.67 5.85
CA ARG A 3 -9.30 8.88 5.62
C ARG A 3 -9.06 9.27 4.15
N PRO A 4 -7.95 9.97 3.84
CA PRO A 4 -7.71 10.50 2.50
C PRO A 4 -7.71 9.46 1.38
N LEU A 5 -7.37 8.20 1.67
CA LEU A 5 -7.30 7.12 0.67
C LEU A 5 -8.36 6.02 0.88
N ASP A 6 -9.41 6.30 1.65
CA ASP A 6 -10.51 5.35 1.81
C ASP A 6 -11.11 4.95 0.45
N GLY A 7 -11.33 3.64 0.26
CA GLY A 7 -11.88 3.08 -0.98
C GLY A 7 -10.85 2.84 -2.10
N ILE A 8 -9.60 3.29 -1.95
CA ILE A 8 -8.54 3.03 -2.93
C ILE A 8 -7.91 1.66 -2.68
N THR A 9 -7.78 0.86 -3.74
CA THR A 9 -7.00 -0.39 -3.73
C THR A 9 -5.67 -0.20 -4.44
N VAL A 10 -4.58 -0.60 -3.81
CA VAL A 10 -3.21 -0.53 -4.35
C VAL A 10 -2.67 -1.95 -4.46
N VAL A 11 -2.20 -2.34 -5.64
CA VAL A 11 -1.46 -3.59 -5.84
C VAL A 11 0.03 -3.24 -5.93
N SER A 12 0.86 -3.79 -5.04
CA SER A 12 2.30 -3.51 -4.99
C SER A 12 3.15 -4.70 -5.42
N LEU A 13 4.11 -4.42 -6.30
CA LEU A 13 5.10 -5.37 -6.82
C LEU A 13 6.49 -4.95 -6.35
N GLU A 14 6.71 -5.02 -5.05
CA GLU A 14 7.80 -4.31 -4.39
C GLU A 14 8.68 -5.20 -3.53
N HIS A 15 9.96 -4.84 -3.48
CA HIS A 15 10.98 -5.51 -2.67
C HIS A 15 11.92 -4.47 -2.03
N ALA A 16 12.75 -4.94 -1.10
CA ALA A 16 13.68 -4.10 -0.33
C ALA A 16 12.97 -3.02 0.51
N ILE A 17 13.34 -1.74 0.36
CA ILE A 17 13.03 -0.70 1.34
C ILE A 17 12.12 0.40 0.78
N ALA A 18 12.50 1.02 -0.35
CA ALA A 18 11.87 2.26 -0.79
C ALA A 18 10.37 2.10 -1.12
N ALA A 19 10.02 1.07 -1.88
CA ALA A 19 8.64 0.83 -2.27
C ALA A 19 7.79 0.32 -1.08
N PRO A 20 8.21 -0.69 -0.28
CA PRO A 20 7.46 -1.08 0.92
C PRO A 20 7.25 0.05 1.93
N PHE A 21 8.21 0.97 2.03
CA PHE A 21 8.05 2.20 2.82
C PHE A 21 6.96 3.10 2.23
N CYS A 22 6.98 3.35 0.93
CA CYS A 22 5.96 4.14 0.25
C CYS A 22 4.56 3.56 0.44
N THR A 23 4.35 2.27 0.16
CA THR A 23 3.02 1.65 0.21
C THR A 23 2.49 1.51 1.63
N ARG A 24 3.37 1.38 2.63
CA ARG A 24 2.98 1.50 4.04
C ARG A 24 2.34 2.85 4.34
N GLN A 25 2.93 3.95 3.88
CA GLN A 25 2.34 5.28 4.09
C GLN A 25 0.95 5.39 3.43
N LEU A 26 0.73 4.73 2.29
CA LEU A 26 -0.58 4.68 1.64
C LEU A 26 -1.61 3.89 2.48
N ALA A 27 -1.20 2.77 3.08
CA ALA A 27 -2.06 2.00 3.99
C ALA A 27 -2.45 2.81 5.23
N ASP A 28 -1.51 3.55 5.81
CA ASP A 28 -1.75 4.43 6.96
C ASP A 28 -2.80 5.52 6.65
N LEU A 29 -2.83 5.99 5.40
CA LEU A 29 -3.82 6.95 4.90
C LEU A 29 -5.17 6.33 4.47
N GLY A 30 -5.35 5.02 4.63
CA GLY A 30 -6.64 4.32 4.42
C GLY A 30 -6.72 3.44 3.18
N ALA A 31 -5.65 3.33 2.37
CA ALA A 31 -5.68 2.47 1.19
C ALA A 31 -5.66 0.98 1.55
N ARG A 32 -6.33 0.15 0.74
CA ARG A 32 -6.19 -1.32 0.77
C ARG A 32 -4.99 -1.74 -0.07
N VAL A 33 -3.84 -1.98 0.57
CA VAL A 33 -2.60 -2.39 -0.10
C VAL A 33 -2.50 -3.92 -0.15
N ILE A 34 -2.28 -4.48 -1.35
CA ILE A 34 -2.06 -5.90 -1.60
C ILE A 34 -0.66 -6.06 -2.18
N LYS A 35 0.25 -6.64 -1.39
CA LYS A 35 1.58 -6.98 -1.86
C LYS A 35 1.56 -8.31 -2.60
N VAL A 36 2.09 -8.35 -3.81
CA VAL A 36 2.31 -9.58 -4.57
C VAL A 36 3.77 -9.96 -4.49
N GLU A 37 4.02 -11.20 -4.12
CA GLU A 37 5.35 -11.80 -4.05
C GLU A 37 5.52 -12.85 -5.16
N ARG A 38 6.77 -13.22 -5.43
CA ARG A 38 7.06 -14.38 -6.30
C ARG A 38 6.56 -15.66 -5.62
N PRO A 39 6.13 -16.68 -6.39
CA PRO A 39 5.74 -17.98 -5.84
C PRO A 39 6.83 -18.64 -5.00
#